data_AF-A0A533MJN2-F1
#
_entry.id   AF-A0A533MJN2-F1
#
_cell.length_a   1.000
_cell.length_b   1.000
_cell.length_c   1.000
_cell.angle_alpha   90.00
_cell.angle_beta   90.00
_cell.angle_gamma   90.00
#
_symmetry.space_group_name_H-M   'P 1'
#
loop_
_entity.id
_entity.type
_entity.pdbx_description
1 polymer ?
#
loop_
_entity_poly.entity_id
_entity_poly.type
_entity_poly.pdbx_seq_one_letter_code
_entity_poly.pdbx_strand_id
1 'polypeptide(L)'
;DENLEIASYDRSKNSITLEAATPLNNDYLKKYTRITVTSIIGASDALNIIASSKGDWGEDIIVRSIPVSQAKTQIIENPADSDQYRIKNKNGFYNGAIVVFDNGTKKQYRRVTNLLDDIITLSTTLDGDVVDTESIPNKTLSTCEFTLKVNYKEETDIFNYMSMNPDTSNYFMKVVNDSSKFIKLESPYSSSGDFTRTDPFDMPTNNTMLNGKLFITLSDGNNGTISGLTPADFIGIDEGPGKRSGIKAFNDIDEVNIITAPGITDPDVQLELVSHCENRKDRFAVLDVPENYQSISKVQGHRDIFDSSYAAIYHPWMKIYDLLEKKKIFIPPSGSIMGIYSRSDQTRGVHKAPANEKVQNITDLKYKLNTGEQDLLNPKGVNLIRVFPGRGIRVWGARTVSSNTLWKYINVRRLFIYIEESIEKGTQWVVFEPNDEKLWARVRATITQFLTGVWRDGALMGTKAEEAFYVKCDRTTMTQDDIDNGRLICEIGISPVKPAEFVIFRITQWTGGSEVTE
;
A
#
# COMPACT_ATOMS: atom_id res chain seq x y z
N ASP A 1 -15.17 -16.50 36.36
CA ASP A 1 -15.56 -16.79 34.97
C ASP A 1 -15.85 -18.27 34.85
N GLU A 2 -17.14 -18.62 34.86
CA GLU A 2 -17.57 -20.00 34.58
C GLU A 2 -18.05 -20.05 33.13
N ASN A 3 -17.55 -21.03 32.38
CA ASN A 3 -18.01 -21.30 31.02
C ASN A 3 -19.22 -22.22 31.13
N LEU A 4 -20.40 -21.71 30.75
CA LEU A 4 -21.64 -22.46 30.73
C LEU A 4 -22.06 -22.69 29.28
N GLU A 5 -22.35 -23.94 28.93
CA GLU A 5 -22.81 -24.31 27.60
C GLU A 5 -24.28 -23.94 27.41
N ILE A 6 -24.61 -23.41 26.22
CA ILE A 6 -25.97 -22.98 25.87
C ILE A 6 -26.67 -24.15 25.17
N ALA A 7 -27.71 -24.69 25.79
CA ALA A 7 -28.52 -25.78 25.26
C ALA A 7 -29.42 -25.34 24.10
N SER A 8 -30.02 -24.16 24.21
CA SER A 8 -30.91 -23.61 23.18
C SER A 8 -31.13 -22.11 23.34
N TYR A 9 -31.55 -21.45 22.26
CA TYR A 9 -31.93 -20.04 22.26
C TYR A 9 -33.32 -19.87 21.65
N ASP A 10 -34.26 -19.35 22.44
CA ASP A 10 -35.59 -18.96 21.97
C ASP A 10 -35.58 -17.49 21.57
N ARG A 11 -35.51 -17.27 20.25
CA ARG A 11 -35.45 -15.95 19.62
C ARG A 11 -36.72 -15.11 19.82
N SER A 12 -37.88 -15.74 19.99
CA SER A 12 -39.14 -15.01 20.19
C SER A 12 -39.22 -14.36 21.57
N LYS A 13 -38.53 -14.93 22.55
CA LYS A 13 -38.51 -14.49 23.95
C LYS A 13 -37.19 -13.86 24.37
N ASN A 14 -36.19 -13.86 23.49
CA ASN A 14 -34.84 -13.39 23.78
C ASN A 14 -34.26 -14.09 25.02
N SER A 15 -34.44 -15.42 25.11
CA SER A 15 -34.04 -16.23 26.26
C SER A 15 -33.12 -17.37 25.83
N ILE A 16 -32.06 -17.60 26.58
CA ILE A 16 -31.19 -18.78 26.44
C ILE A 16 -31.55 -19.82 27.51
N THR A 17 -31.43 -21.08 27.15
CA THR A 17 -31.45 -22.21 28.08
C THR A 17 -30.02 -22.72 28.19
N LEU A 18 -29.51 -22.87 29.41
CA LEU A 18 -28.18 -23.42 29.65
C LEU A 18 -28.26 -24.94 29.78
N GLU A 19 -27.22 -25.67 29.35
CA GLU A 19 -27.15 -27.14 29.50
C GLU A 19 -27.08 -27.57 30.96
N ALA A 20 -26.53 -26.72 31.82
CA ALA A 20 -26.50 -26.90 33.26
C ALA A 20 -27.07 -25.68 33.99
N ALA A 21 -27.71 -25.92 35.15
CA ALA A 21 -28.12 -24.85 36.04
C ALA A 21 -26.90 -24.06 36.53
N THR A 22 -27.03 -22.73 36.60
CA THR A 22 -25.99 -21.85 37.14
C THR A 22 -25.67 -22.29 38.58
N PRO A 23 -24.39 -22.49 38.96
CA PRO A 23 -24.03 -22.77 40.35
C PRO A 23 -24.55 -21.65 41.26
N LEU A 24 -25.58 -21.98 42.05
CA LEU A 24 -26.20 -21.08 43.00
C LEU A 24 -25.20 -20.73 44.10
N ASN A 25 -24.51 -19.59 43.95
CA ASN A 25 -24.00 -18.77 45.05
C ASN A 25 -23.40 -17.44 44.54
N ASN A 26 -24.22 -16.58 43.93
CA ASN A 26 -24.02 -15.13 44.02
C ASN A 26 -25.18 -14.35 43.40
N ASP A 27 -25.68 -13.35 44.13
CA ASP A 27 -26.60 -12.32 43.66
C ASP A 27 -25.92 -11.33 42.69
N TYR A 28 -25.38 -11.80 41.56
CA TYR A 28 -24.89 -10.90 40.52
C TYR A 28 -26.07 -10.30 39.74
N LEU A 29 -26.20 -8.97 39.80
CA LEU A 29 -27.16 -8.22 39.01
C LEU A 29 -27.00 -8.55 37.51
N LYS A 30 -28.11 -8.81 36.81
CA LYS A 30 -28.25 -9.05 35.35
C LYS A 30 -27.46 -8.07 34.44
N LYS A 31 -26.97 -6.95 34.99
CA LYS A 31 -26.23 -5.90 34.30
C LYS A 31 -24.77 -6.27 33.97
N TYR A 32 -24.18 -7.28 34.61
CA TYR A 32 -22.73 -7.55 34.52
C TYR A 32 -22.35 -8.90 33.88
N THR A 33 -23.31 -9.68 33.37
CA THR A 33 -23.03 -10.95 32.69
C THR A 33 -22.65 -10.69 31.23
N ARG A 34 -21.42 -11.04 30.84
CA ARG A 34 -20.97 -11.04 29.45
C ARG A 34 -21.03 -12.48 28.93
N ILE A 35 -21.92 -12.75 27.99
CA ILE A 35 -22.05 -14.08 27.36
C ILE A 35 -21.17 -14.06 26.11
N THR A 36 -20.14 -14.91 26.09
CA THR A 36 -19.32 -15.16 24.91
C THR A 36 -19.81 -16.46 24.29
N VAL A 37 -20.43 -16.39 23.12
CA VAL A 37 -20.83 -17.59 22.37
C VAL A 37 -19.61 -18.08 21.60
N THR A 38 -19.01 -19.18 22.04
CA THR A 38 -18.04 -19.92 21.22
C THR A 38 -18.78 -20.63 20.09
N SER A 39 -18.42 -20.28 18.86
CA SER A 39 -19.04 -20.75 17.62
C SER A 39 -19.06 -22.27 17.50
N ILE A 40 -20.15 -22.81 16.96
CA ILE A 40 -20.19 -24.18 16.42
C ILE A 40 -19.34 -24.18 15.15
N ILE A 41 -18.14 -24.75 15.25
CA ILE A 41 -17.28 -25.03 14.08
C ILE A 41 -18.00 -26.08 13.24
N GLY A 42 -18.38 -25.75 12.00
CA GLY A 42 -18.84 -26.77 11.03
C GLY A 42 -19.98 -26.44 10.07
N ALA A 43 -20.40 -25.18 9.87
CA ALA A 43 -21.38 -24.89 8.82
C ALA A 43 -20.68 -24.72 7.46
N SER A 44 -20.74 -25.75 6.59
CA SER A 44 -20.24 -25.70 5.20
C SER A 44 -20.93 -24.65 4.33
N ASP A 45 -22.07 -24.14 4.79
CA ASP A 45 -22.93 -23.26 4.00
C ASP A 45 -22.82 -21.80 4.47
N ALA A 46 -21.72 -21.38 5.11
CA ALA A 46 -21.53 -20.05 5.72
C ALA A 46 -21.18 -18.91 4.75
N LEU A 47 -21.80 -17.73 4.94
CA LEU A 47 -21.39 -16.47 4.36
C LEU A 47 -20.07 -16.08 5.00
N ASN A 48 -19.02 -16.12 4.19
CA ASN A 48 -17.70 -15.73 4.62
C ASN A 48 -17.58 -14.21 4.51
N ILE A 49 -17.39 -13.57 5.66
CA ILE A 49 -16.99 -12.17 5.73
C ILE A 49 -15.51 -12.17 6.03
N ILE A 50 -14.72 -11.57 5.16
CA ILE A 50 -13.26 -11.50 5.30
C ILE A 50 -12.82 -10.05 5.28
N ALA A 51 -11.71 -9.74 5.96
CA ALA A 51 -11.09 -8.42 5.86
C ALA A 51 -10.67 -8.16 4.40
N SER A 52 -10.72 -6.91 3.98
CA SER A 52 -10.38 -6.52 2.60
C SER A 52 -8.92 -6.79 2.23
N SER A 53 -8.05 -6.84 3.24
CA SER A 53 -6.64 -7.23 3.15
C SER A 53 -6.23 -8.06 4.38
N LYS A 54 -5.15 -8.83 4.24
CA LYS A 54 -4.60 -9.64 5.35
C LYS A 54 -4.03 -8.73 6.44
N GLY A 55 -4.24 -9.10 7.70
CA GLY A 55 -3.61 -8.47 8.86
C GLY A 55 -4.44 -8.63 10.13
N ASP A 56 -3.80 -8.40 11.28
CA ASP A 56 -4.44 -8.48 12.61
C ASP A 56 -5.54 -7.43 12.77
N TRP A 57 -5.45 -6.32 12.01
CA TRP A 57 -6.42 -5.23 12.04
C TRP A 57 -7.85 -5.69 11.73
N GLY A 58 -8.01 -6.81 11.02
CA GLY A 58 -9.31 -7.40 10.75
C GLY A 58 -10.09 -7.74 12.02
N GLU A 59 -9.40 -8.13 13.11
CA GLU A 59 -10.03 -8.53 14.37
C GLU A 59 -10.76 -7.36 15.07
N ASP A 60 -10.39 -6.12 14.75
CA ASP A 60 -11.05 -4.91 15.26
C ASP A 60 -12.30 -4.52 14.46
N ILE A 61 -12.63 -5.25 13.38
CA ILE A 61 -13.80 -4.95 12.54
C ILE A 61 -15.06 -5.51 13.20
N ILE A 62 -16.04 -4.63 13.40
CA ILE A 62 -17.37 -4.99 13.89
C ILE A 62 -18.40 -4.74 12.81
N VAL A 63 -19.00 -5.83 12.32
CA VAL A 63 -20.08 -5.79 11.34
C VAL A 63 -21.42 -5.95 12.05
N ARG A 64 -22.37 -5.07 11.72
CA ARG A 64 -23.72 -5.07 12.28
C ARG A 64 -24.75 -5.05 11.17
N SER A 65 -25.62 -6.05 11.14
CA SER A 65 -26.81 -6.05 10.27
C SER A 65 -28.05 -5.61 11.05
N ILE A 66 -28.83 -4.71 10.45
CA ILE A 66 -30.05 -4.15 11.03
C ILE A 66 -31.19 -4.38 10.05
N PRO A 67 -32.25 -5.11 10.43
CA PRO A 67 -33.41 -5.32 9.56
C PRO A 67 -34.12 -4.00 9.28
N VAL A 68 -34.46 -3.76 8.02
CA VAL A 68 -35.28 -2.63 7.57
C VAL A 68 -36.29 -3.11 6.52
N SER A 69 -37.31 -2.31 6.27
CA SER A 69 -38.33 -2.64 5.26
C SER A 69 -38.62 -1.40 4.43
N GLN A 70 -38.63 -1.55 3.11
CA GLN A 70 -39.01 -0.49 2.18
C GLN A 70 -40.53 -0.40 1.98
N ALA A 71 -41.25 -1.51 2.09
CA ALA A 71 -42.68 -1.56 1.84
C ALA A 71 -43.43 -2.42 2.87
N LYS A 72 -44.62 -1.97 3.24
CA LYS A 72 -45.50 -2.64 4.20
C LYS A 72 -46.95 -2.53 3.75
N THR A 73 -47.69 -3.63 3.80
CA THR A 73 -49.05 -3.75 3.28
C THR A 73 -49.90 -4.73 4.10
N GLN A 74 -51.20 -4.75 3.84
CA GLN A 74 -52.15 -5.74 4.37
C GLN A 74 -52.52 -6.73 3.27
N ILE A 75 -52.73 -7.99 3.64
CA ILE A 75 -53.39 -8.97 2.77
C ILE A 75 -54.90 -8.79 2.98
N ILE A 76 -55.62 -8.40 1.92
CA ILE A 76 -57.06 -8.10 1.99
C ILE A 76 -57.93 -9.27 1.51
N GLU A 77 -57.35 -10.20 0.76
CA GLU A 77 -58.03 -11.39 0.24
C GLU A 77 -57.00 -12.50 0.00
N ASN A 78 -57.40 -13.75 0.26
CA ASN A 78 -56.67 -14.96 -0.16
C ASN A 78 -57.56 -15.76 -1.13
N PRO A 79 -57.46 -15.52 -2.45
CA PRO A 79 -58.25 -16.26 -3.42
C PRO A 79 -57.93 -17.75 -3.36
N ALA A 80 -58.96 -18.57 -3.10
CA ALA A 80 -58.92 -20.04 -3.19
C ALA A 80 -57.91 -20.77 -2.30
N ASP A 81 -57.58 -20.22 -1.12
CA ASP A 81 -56.60 -20.80 -0.17
C ASP A 81 -55.25 -21.17 -0.84
N SER A 82 -54.85 -20.35 -1.81
CA SER A 82 -53.65 -20.56 -2.64
C SER A 82 -52.43 -19.81 -2.09
N ASP A 83 -51.31 -19.87 -2.82
CA ASP A 83 -50.10 -19.08 -2.58
C ASP A 83 -50.20 -17.65 -3.16
N GLN A 84 -51.39 -17.27 -3.65
CA GLN A 84 -51.69 -15.96 -4.23
C GLN A 84 -52.51 -15.13 -3.25
N TYR A 85 -52.07 -13.90 -2.99
CA TYR A 85 -52.70 -13.01 -2.03
C TYR A 85 -52.99 -11.66 -2.67
N ARG A 86 -54.19 -11.11 -2.47
CA ARG A 86 -54.48 -9.73 -2.85
C ARG A 86 -53.98 -8.82 -1.74
N ILE A 87 -53.11 -7.88 -2.08
CA ILE A 87 -52.56 -6.89 -1.15
C ILE A 87 -53.20 -5.51 -1.36
N LYS A 88 -53.32 -4.74 -0.28
CA LYS A 88 -53.94 -3.40 -0.31
C LYS A 88 -53.14 -2.38 -1.13
N ASN A 89 -51.81 -2.49 -1.08
CA ASN A 89 -50.88 -1.63 -1.79
C ASN A 89 -49.65 -2.44 -2.19
N LYS A 90 -49.32 -2.41 -3.48
CA LYS A 90 -48.15 -3.09 -4.06
C LYS A 90 -46.87 -2.26 -4.10
N ASN A 91 -46.96 -0.95 -3.87
CA ASN A 91 -45.82 -0.04 -4.06
C ASN A 91 -44.64 -0.47 -3.18
N GLY A 92 -43.50 -0.70 -3.82
CA GLY A 92 -42.25 -1.13 -3.18
C GLY A 92 -42.09 -2.65 -3.02
N PHE A 93 -43.09 -3.47 -3.38
CA PHE A 93 -42.91 -4.91 -3.57
C PHE A 93 -42.39 -5.21 -4.98
N TYR A 94 -41.61 -6.27 -5.13
CA TYR A 94 -41.00 -6.66 -6.41
C TYR A 94 -40.78 -8.17 -6.51
N ASN A 95 -40.67 -8.68 -7.74
CA ASN A 95 -40.38 -10.09 -8.00
C ASN A 95 -39.01 -10.48 -7.41
N GLY A 96 -38.98 -11.61 -6.70
CA GLY A 96 -37.80 -12.13 -6.03
C GLY A 96 -37.53 -11.50 -4.66
N ALA A 97 -38.32 -10.53 -4.20
CA ALA A 97 -38.22 -9.98 -2.85
C ALA A 97 -38.45 -11.07 -1.79
N ILE A 98 -37.73 -10.99 -0.67
CA ILE A 98 -38.10 -11.73 0.54
C ILE A 98 -39.07 -10.85 1.32
N VAL A 99 -40.19 -11.43 1.74
CA VAL A 99 -41.23 -10.76 2.53
C VAL A 99 -41.45 -11.48 3.84
N VAL A 100 -41.79 -10.72 4.88
CA VAL A 100 -42.22 -11.23 6.18
C VAL A 100 -43.69 -10.91 6.38
N PHE A 101 -44.49 -11.95 6.58
CA PHE A 101 -45.82 -11.84 7.13
C PHE A 101 -45.73 -11.90 8.66
N ASP A 102 -46.25 -10.88 9.33
CA ASP A 102 -46.28 -10.75 10.78
C ASP A 102 -47.73 -10.56 11.23
N ASN A 103 -48.23 -11.49 12.04
CA ASN A 103 -49.58 -11.43 12.63
C ASN A 103 -49.56 -10.96 14.09
N GLY A 104 -48.44 -10.43 14.57
CA GLY A 104 -48.23 -9.98 15.96
C GLY A 104 -47.77 -11.09 16.92
N THR A 105 -47.88 -12.37 16.53
CA THR A 105 -47.48 -13.52 17.38
C THR A 105 -46.45 -14.43 16.71
N LYS A 106 -46.52 -14.59 15.38
CA LYS A 106 -45.65 -15.42 14.56
C LYS A 106 -45.25 -14.66 13.30
N LYS A 107 -43.97 -14.77 12.95
CA LYS A 107 -43.43 -14.30 11.67
C LYS A 107 -43.27 -15.46 10.70
N GLN A 108 -43.63 -15.23 9.44
CA GLN A 108 -43.48 -16.20 8.35
C GLN A 108 -42.82 -15.50 7.18
N TYR A 109 -41.67 -16.02 6.74
CA TYR A 109 -40.94 -15.44 5.62
C TYR A 109 -41.20 -16.24 4.35
N ARG A 110 -41.38 -15.54 3.23
CA ARG A 110 -41.61 -16.12 1.92
C ARG A 110 -40.86 -15.31 0.86
N ARG A 111 -40.59 -15.94 -0.28
CA ARG A 111 -40.10 -15.23 -1.46
C ARG A 111 -41.28 -14.88 -2.37
N VAL A 112 -41.26 -13.70 -2.96
CA VAL A 112 -42.20 -13.30 -4.00
C VAL A 112 -41.77 -13.95 -5.31
N THR A 113 -42.56 -14.87 -5.83
CA THR A 113 -42.28 -15.54 -7.12
C THR A 113 -42.88 -14.75 -8.28
N ASN A 114 -44.00 -14.08 -8.06
CA ASN A 114 -44.65 -13.22 -9.05
C ASN A 114 -45.45 -12.09 -8.38
N LEU A 115 -45.63 -10.99 -9.10
CA LEU A 115 -46.39 -9.82 -8.68
C LEU A 115 -47.07 -9.24 -9.93
N LEU A 116 -48.39 -9.40 -10.01
CA LEU A 116 -49.21 -8.89 -11.11
C LEU A 116 -50.40 -8.14 -10.53
N ASP A 117 -50.62 -6.91 -10.99
CA ASP A 117 -51.62 -6.00 -10.41
C ASP A 117 -51.46 -5.92 -8.88
N ASP A 118 -52.50 -6.25 -8.11
CA ASP A 118 -52.47 -6.27 -6.65
C ASP A 118 -52.39 -7.69 -6.08
N ILE A 119 -52.03 -8.68 -6.91
CA ILE A 119 -51.89 -10.08 -6.52
C ILE A 119 -50.41 -10.41 -6.42
N ILE A 120 -49.99 -10.81 -5.21
CA ILE A 120 -48.65 -11.30 -4.93
C ILE A 120 -48.67 -12.82 -4.82
N THR A 121 -47.81 -13.50 -5.57
CA THR A 121 -47.60 -14.95 -5.47
C THR A 121 -46.36 -15.21 -4.65
N LEU A 122 -46.49 -16.02 -3.60
CA LEU A 122 -45.42 -16.39 -2.70
C LEU A 122 -44.86 -17.78 -3.05
N SER A 123 -43.64 -18.06 -2.61
CA SER A 123 -42.96 -19.34 -2.87
C SER A 123 -43.68 -20.55 -2.29
N THR A 124 -44.40 -20.34 -1.19
CA THR A 124 -45.24 -21.33 -0.51
C THR A 124 -46.36 -20.61 0.25
N THR A 125 -47.45 -21.31 0.53
CA THR A 125 -48.59 -20.77 1.29
C THR A 125 -48.17 -20.31 2.69
N LEU A 126 -48.84 -19.30 3.21
CA LEU A 126 -48.73 -18.82 4.58
C LEU A 126 -49.67 -19.65 5.48
N ASP A 127 -49.21 -19.95 6.70
CA ASP A 127 -50.01 -20.69 7.68
C ASP A 127 -51.02 -19.77 8.37
N GLY A 128 -52.25 -20.27 8.57
CA GLY A 128 -53.28 -19.63 9.41
C GLY A 128 -54.08 -18.52 8.72
N ASP A 129 -54.85 -17.76 9.50
CA ASP A 129 -55.66 -16.65 8.99
C ASP A 129 -54.80 -15.41 8.70
N VAL A 130 -54.59 -15.14 7.41
CA VAL A 130 -53.70 -14.08 6.93
C VAL A 130 -54.41 -12.78 6.55
N VAL A 131 -55.73 -12.80 6.41
CA VAL A 131 -56.48 -11.63 5.91
C VAL A 131 -56.68 -10.61 7.02
N ASP A 132 -56.51 -9.34 6.67
CA ASP A 132 -56.74 -8.18 7.53
C ASP A 132 -57.32 -7.03 6.70
N THR A 133 -58.58 -6.72 6.93
CA THR A 133 -59.33 -5.64 6.28
C THR A 133 -59.59 -4.46 7.22
N GLU A 134 -59.01 -4.48 8.42
CA GLU A 134 -59.20 -3.43 9.42
C GLU A 134 -58.55 -2.12 8.96
N SER A 135 -59.10 -1.00 9.45
CA SER A 135 -58.55 0.33 9.16
C SER A 135 -57.17 0.53 9.78
N ILE A 136 -56.88 -0.16 10.89
CA ILE A 136 -55.56 -0.20 11.54
C ILE A 136 -55.00 -1.63 11.39
N PRO A 137 -53.92 -1.83 10.62
CA PRO A 137 -53.36 -3.16 10.36
C PRO A 137 -52.82 -3.82 11.64
N ASN A 138 -53.35 -5.01 11.96
CA ASN A 138 -52.80 -5.91 12.99
C ASN A 138 -51.95 -7.03 12.36
N LYS A 139 -52.23 -7.40 11.11
CA LYS A 139 -51.47 -8.37 10.32
C LYS A 139 -50.87 -7.68 9.10
N THR A 140 -49.57 -7.86 8.89
CA THR A 140 -48.86 -7.07 7.89
C THR A 140 -47.87 -7.92 7.11
N LEU A 141 -47.79 -7.66 5.82
CA LEU A 141 -46.77 -8.20 4.93
C LEU A 141 -45.78 -7.07 4.66
N SER A 142 -44.49 -7.31 4.88
CA SER A 142 -43.43 -6.31 4.69
C SER A 142 -42.28 -6.87 3.88
N THR A 143 -41.59 -6.07 3.08
CA THR A 143 -40.34 -6.49 2.41
C THR A 143 -39.19 -6.57 3.43
N CYS A 144 -38.25 -7.47 3.18
CA CYS A 144 -37.11 -7.71 4.06
C CYS A 144 -35.81 -7.22 3.41
N GLU A 145 -35.42 -6.00 3.74
CA GLU A 145 -34.10 -5.45 3.45
C GLU A 145 -33.28 -5.35 4.74
N PHE A 146 -32.00 -4.99 4.62
CA PHE A 146 -31.20 -4.65 5.79
C PHE A 146 -30.22 -3.53 5.54
N THR A 147 -29.85 -2.88 6.63
CA THR A 147 -28.72 -1.98 6.68
C THR A 147 -27.53 -2.71 7.28
N LEU A 148 -26.41 -2.76 6.57
CA LEU A 148 -25.14 -3.26 7.10
C LEU A 148 -24.27 -2.08 7.51
N LYS A 149 -23.76 -2.13 8.73
CA LYS A 149 -22.77 -1.17 9.25
C LYS A 149 -21.48 -1.90 9.55
N VAL A 150 -20.38 -1.47 8.95
CA VAL A 150 -19.05 -2.01 9.17
C VAL A 150 -18.25 -0.94 9.89
N ASN A 151 -17.87 -1.20 11.14
CA ASN A 151 -17.13 -0.24 11.95
C ASN A 151 -15.69 -0.75 12.11
N TYR A 152 -14.73 0.14 11.90
CA TYR A 152 -13.34 -0.08 12.23
C TYR A 152 -12.79 1.21 12.83
N LYS A 153 -12.42 1.16 14.13
CA LYS A 153 -12.00 2.33 14.91
C LYS A 153 -13.03 3.48 14.81
N GLU A 154 -12.64 4.61 14.22
CA GLU A 154 -13.48 5.80 14.07
C GLU A 154 -14.20 5.87 12.72
N GLU A 155 -13.89 4.96 11.79
CA GLU A 155 -14.51 4.89 10.47
C GLU A 155 -15.68 3.91 10.44
N THR A 156 -16.69 4.23 9.63
CA THR A 156 -17.87 3.38 9.48
C THR A 156 -18.39 3.41 8.04
N ASP A 157 -18.47 2.24 7.41
CA ASP A 157 -19.21 2.05 6.16
C ASP A 157 -20.67 1.71 6.49
N ILE A 158 -21.63 2.40 5.86
CA ILE A 158 -23.06 2.17 6.03
C ILE A 158 -23.70 1.87 4.68
N PHE A 159 -24.24 0.67 4.53
CA PHE A 159 -24.96 0.23 3.35
C PHE A 159 -26.44 0.07 3.68
N ASN A 160 -27.28 0.99 3.19
CA ASN A 160 -28.70 1.03 3.53
C ASN A 160 -29.55 0.21 2.56
N TYR A 161 -30.65 -0.36 3.06
CA TYR A 161 -31.69 -1.04 2.28
C TYR A 161 -31.15 -2.06 1.26
N MET A 162 -30.21 -2.89 1.67
CA MET A 162 -29.69 -3.95 0.82
C MET A 162 -30.69 -5.09 0.71
N SER A 163 -30.76 -5.63 -0.50
CA SER A 163 -31.62 -6.75 -0.89
C SER A 163 -30.84 -8.05 -0.89
N MET A 164 -31.53 -9.15 -0.60
CA MET A 164 -30.99 -10.50 -0.76
C MET A 164 -31.20 -11.08 -2.15
N ASN A 165 -31.93 -10.38 -3.02
CA ASN A 165 -32.18 -10.82 -4.39
C ASN A 165 -30.97 -10.51 -5.30
N PRO A 166 -30.28 -11.51 -5.87
CA PRO A 166 -29.13 -11.30 -6.76
C PRO A 166 -29.44 -10.48 -8.01
N ASP A 167 -30.71 -10.48 -8.44
CA ASP A 167 -31.16 -9.79 -9.66
C ASP A 167 -31.39 -8.28 -9.44
N THR A 168 -31.23 -7.79 -8.21
CA THR A 168 -31.45 -6.38 -7.86
C THR A 168 -30.14 -5.59 -7.80
N SER A 169 -30.18 -4.31 -8.17
CA SER A 169 -28.98 -3.44 -8.12
C SER A 169 -28.45 -3.21 -6.71
N ASN A 170 -29.32 -3.30 -5.69
CA ASN A 170 -28.98 -3.20 -4.27
C ASN A 170 -28.68 -4.57 -3.62
N TYR A 171 -28.33 -5.59 -4.42
CA TYR A 171 -27.92 -6.89 -3.90
C TYR A 171 -26.69 -6.74 -2.98
N PHE A 172 -26.81 -7.22 -1.74
CA PHE A 172 -25.83 -6.93 -0.69
C PHE A 172 -24.39 -7.36 -1.04
N MET A 173 -24.19 -8.53 -1.67
CA MET A 173 -22.86 -9.00 -2.05
C MET A 173 -22.19 -8.04 -3.03
N LYS A 174 -22.95 -7.61 -4.05
CA LYS A 174 -22.46 -6.69 -5.08
C LYS A 174 -22.13 -5.34 -4.47
N VAL A 175 -23.09 -4.75 -3.75
CA VAL A 175 -22.92 -3.41 -3.15
C VAL A 175 -21.74 -3.37 -2.18
N VAL A 176 -21.62 -4.37 -1.28
CA VAL A 176 -20.53 -4.42 -0.30
C VAL A 176 -19.20 -4.66 -1.00
N ASN A 177 -19.09 -5.64 -1.90
CA ASN A 177 -17.81 -5.94 -2.56
C ASN A 177 -17.32 -4.82 -3.49
N ASP A 178 -18.23 -4.06 -4.08
CA ASP A 178 -17.88 -2.94 -4.96
C ASP A 178 -17.45 -1.69 -4.18
N SER A 179 -17.91 -1.51 -2.93
CA SER A 179 -17.82 -0.22 -2.21
C SER A 179 -17.14 -0.27 -0.83
N SER A 180 -17.06 -1.43 -0.19
CA SER A 180 -16.50 -1.57 1.16
C SER A 180 -14.98 -1.43 1.18
N LYS A 181 -14.47 -0.64 2.13
CA LYS A 181 -13.03 -0.50 2.36
C LYS A 181 -12.48 -1.60 3.26
N PHE A 182 -13.33 -2.15 4.13
CA PHE A 182 -12.90 -2.95 5.28
C PHE A 182 -13.14 -4.44 5.11
N ILE A 183 -14.22 -4.82 4.44
CA ILE A 183 -14.62 -6.23 4.28
C ILE A 183 -14.88 -6.58 2.82
N LYS A 184 -14.71 -7.87 2.51
CA LYS A 184 -15.25 -8.54 1.34
C LYS A 184 -16.15 -9.69 1.79
N LEU A 185 -17.14 -9.99 0.98
CA LEU A 185 -18.08 -11.06 1.19
C LEU A 185 -17.82 -12.15 0.15
N GLU A 186 -17.79 -13.41 0.60
CA GLU A 186 -17.75 -14.59 -0.24
C GLU A 186 -19.01 -15.43 0.02
N SER A 187 -19.79 -15.62 -1.04
CA SER A 187 -21.06 -16.32 -0.97
C SER A 187 -20.83 -17.84 -1.05
N PRO A 188 -21.39 -18.63 -0.13
CA PRO A 188 -21.44 -20.10 -0.27
C PRO A 188 -22.48 -20.53 -1.33
N TYR A 189 -23.33 -19.60 -1.78
CA TYR A 189 -24.42 -19.85 -2.73
C TYR A 189 -23.97 -19.62 -4.18
N SER A 190 -24.39 -20.53 -5.06
CA SER A 190 -24.02 -20.56 -6.48
C SER A 190 -25.09 -19.99 -7.41
N SER A 191 -26.35 -19.97 -6.98
CA SER A 191 -27.50 -19.51 -7.77
C SER A 191 -28.54 -18.76 -6.93
N SER A 192 -29.41 -17.98 -7.59
CA SER A 192 -30.50 -17.27 -6.92
C SER A 192 -31.57 -18.21 -6.34
N GLY A 193 -31.61 -19.48 -6.75
CA GLY A 193 -32.50 -20.50 -6.21
C GLY A 193 -32.02 -21.13 -4.90
N ASP A 194 -30.73 -20.97 -4.58
CA ASP A 194 -30.09 -21.61 -3.42
C ASP A 194 -30.50 -20.95 -2.08
N PHE A 195 -31.01 -19.72 -2.14
CA PHE A 195 -31.47 -18.97 -0.96
C PHE A 195 -32.83 -19.49 -0.46
N THR A 196 -32.81 -20.48 0.43
CA THR A 196 -33.99 -21.16 0.98
C THR A 196 -34.30 -20.82 2.45
N ARG A 197 -33.69 -19.77 3.00
CA ARG A 197 -33.78 -19.47 4.44
C ARG A 197 -35.17 -19.03 4.92
N THR A 198 -35.54 -19.56 6.08
CA THR A 198 -36.78 -19.21 6.81
C THR A 198 -36.71 -17.85 7.48
N ASP A 199 -35.53 -17.30 7.76
CA ASP A 199 -35.34 -15.89 8.14
C ASP A 199 -34.12 -15.33 7.39
N PRO A 200 -34.28 -14.23 6.63
CA PRO A 200 -33.19 -13.59 5.90
C PRO A 200 -32.01 -13.19 6.81
N PHE A 201 -32.23 -12.86 8.07
CA PHE A 201 -31.18 -12.41 9.00
C PHE A 201 -30.47 -13.54 9.74
N ASP A 202 -30.93 -14.79 9.61
CA ASP A 202 -30.25 -15.96 10.17
C ASP A 202 -29.19 -16.53 9.21
N MET A 203 -28.68 -15.70 8.28
CA MET A 203 -27.61 -16.03 7.34
C MET A 203 -26.48 -16.81 8.04
N PRO A 204 -25.89 -17.79 7.35
CA PRO A 204 -25.03 -18.79 7.95
C PRO A 204 -23.73 -18.07 8.26
N THR A 205 -23.64 -17.56 9.46
CA THR A 205 -22.54 -16.78 9.98
C THR A 205 -22.26 -17.36 11.35
N ASN A 206 -21.10 -17.10 11.94
CA ASN A 206 -20.74 -17.52 13.31
C ASN A 206 -21.57 -16.75 14.37
N ASN A 207 -22.89 -16.72 14.18
CA ASN A 207 -23.89 -15.75 14.56
C ASN A 207 -23.91 -15.42 16.07
N THR A 208 -23.87 -14.12 16.40
CA THR A 208 -24.38 -13.60 17.68
C THR A 208 -25.54 -12.63 17.41
N MET A 209 -26.78 -13.07 17.64
CA MET A 209 -27.96 -12.20 17.58
C MET A 209 -28.15 -11.46 18.90
N LEU A 210 -28.29 -10.13 18.86
CA LEU A 210 -28.67 -9.33 20.02
C LEU A 210 -29.81 -8.37 19.64
N ASN A 211 -30.98 -8.52 20.26
CA ASN A 211 -32.19 -7.72 19.99
C ASN A 211 -32.58 -7.69 18.50
N GLY A 212 -32.49 -8.84 17.81
CA GLY A 212 -32.83 -8.96 16.38
C GLY A 212 -31.80 -8.35 15.42
N LYS A 213 -30.61 -7.97 15.90
CA LYS A 213 -29.50 -7.48 15.08
C LYS A 213 -28.38 -8.51 15.09
N LEU A 214 -27.82 -8.80 13.92
CA LEU A 214 -26.69 -9.70 13.75
C LEU A 214 -25.39 -8.93 13.97
N PHE A 215 -24.56 -9.42 14.88
CA PHE A 215 -23.22 -8.90 15.13
C PHE A 215 -22.17 -9.94 14.72
N ILE A 216 -21.17 -9.50 13.96
CA ILE A 216 -20.08 -10.34 13.46
C ILE A 216 -18.77 -9.63 13.77
N THR A 217 -17.85 -10.37 14.38
CA THR A 217 -16.46 -9.96 14.58
C THR A 217 -15.60 -10.91 13.77
N LEU A 218 -14.54 -10.42 13.13
CA LEU A 218 -13.59 -11.28 12.44
C LEU A 218 -12.58 -11.85 13.44
N SER A 219 -12.00 -13.00 13.09
CA SER A 219 -10.96 -13.67 13.86
C SER A 219 -9.82 -14.09 12.93
N ASP A 220 -8.72 -14.56 13.53
CA ASP A 220 -7.59 -15.18 12.84
C ASP A 220 -6.82 -14.19 11.94
N GLY A 221 -6.82 -12.92 12.31
CA GLY A 221 -5.99 -11.91 11.67
C GLY A 221 -4.51 -12.21 11.94
N ASN A 222 -3.67 -12.11 10.89
CA ASN A 222 -2.22 -12.27 11.02
C ASN A 222 -1.46 -11.25 10.15
N ASN A 223 -0.61 -10.42 10.76
CA ASN A 223 0.31 -9.46 10.10
C ASN A 223 1.54 -10.14 9.48
N GLY A 224 1.66 -11.46 9.59
CA GLY A 224 2.83 -12.23 9.19
C GLY A 224 3.92 -12.24 10.26
N THR A 225 4.99 -12.98 9.99
CA THR A 225 6.20 -13.00 10.83
C THR A 225 7.41 -12.60 10.00
N ILE A 226 8.43 -12.02 10.63
CA ILE A 226 9.70 -11.70 9.95
C ILE A 226 10.30 -12.95 9.32
N SER A 227 10.20 -14.11 9.98
CA SER A 227 10.67 -15.40 9.45
C SER A 227 9.88 -15.92 8.25
N GLY A 228 8.66 -15.42 8.05
CA GLY A 228 7.82 -15.76 6.88
C GLY A 228 8.13 -14.92 5.65
N LEU A 229 8.91 -13.84 5.77
CA LEU A 229 9.30 -13.01 4.65
C LEU A 229 10.38 -13.69 3.81
N THR A 230 10.20 -13.62 2.51
CA THR A 230 11.11 -14.16 1.50
C THR A 230 11.63 -13.04 0.59
N PRO A 231 12.74 -13.25 -0.14
CA PRO A 231 13.17 -12.31 -1.16
C PRO A 231 12.08 -11.94 -2.17
N ALA A 232 11.18 -12.88 -2.50
CA ALA A 232 10.07 -12.66 -3.42
C ALA A 232 9.07 -11.61 -2.94
N ASP A 233 8.88 -11.45 -1.63
CA ASP A 233 7.99 -10.43 -1.07
C ASP A 233 8.54 -9.01 -1.27
N PHE A 234 9.87 -8.86 -1.23
CA PHE A 234 10.55 -7.59 -1.50
C PHE A 234 10.62 -7.29 -3.00
N ILE A 235 10.97 -8.27 -3.82
CA ILE A 235 11.01 -8.12 -5.29
C ILE A 235 9.61 -7.80 -5.82
N GLY A 236 8.62 -8.55 -5.36
CA GLY A 236 7.22 -8.40 -5.73
C GLY A 236 6.88 -8.90 -7.14
N ILE A 237 5.60 -8.74 -7.49
CA ILE A 237 5.01 -9.19 -8.76
C ILE A 237 4.49 -7.97 -9.50
N ASP A 238 4.59 -7.99 -10.83
CA ASP A 238 3.96 -7.00 -11.71
C ASP A 238 2.75 -7.64 -12.39
N GLU A 239 1.54 -7.33 -11.90
CA GLU A 239 0.27 -7.73 -12.53
C GLU A 239 -0.40 -6.55 -13.28
N GLY A 240 0.38 -5.53 -13.65
CA GLY A 240 -0.07 -4.33 -14.33
C GLY A 240 -0.36 -3.14 -13.39
N PRO A 241 -0.76 -1.99 -13.96
CA PRO A 241 -0.96 -0.73 -13.22
C PRO A 241 -1.89 -0.89 -12.01
N GLY A 242 -1.44 -0.44 -10.85
CA GLY A 242 -2.21 -0.50 -9.60
C GLY A 242 -2.31 -1.90 -8.96
N LYS A 243 -1.66 -2.92 -9.55
CA LYS A 243 -1.61 -4.31 -9.05
C LYS A 243 -0.18 -4.82 -8.94
N ARG A 244 0.76 -3.92 -8.65
CA ARG A 244 2.17 -4.26 -8.42
C ARG A 244 2.46 -4.33 -6.93
N SER A 245 3.37 -5.22 -6.54
CA SER A 245 3.83 -5.38 -5.15
C SER A 245 5.35 -5.22 -5.03
N GLY A 246 5.87 -5.14 -3.80
CA GLY A 246 7.31 -5.04 -3.55
C GLY A 246 7.95 -3.82 -4.21
N ILE A 247 9.16 -4.00 -4.74
CA ILE A 247 9.92 -2.96 -5.48
C ILE A 247 9.16 -2.53 -6.75
N LYS A 248 8.47 -3.47 -7.41
CA LYS A 248 7.73 -3.20 -8.64
C LYS A 248 6.56 -2.24 -8.43
N ALA A 249 6.03 -2.12 -7.23
CA ALA A 249 4.99 -1.14 -6.89
C ALA A 249 5.44 0.31 -7.16
N PHE A 250 6.74 0.60 -7.06
CA PHE A 250 7.29 1.91 -7.36
C PHE A 250 7.36 2.24 -8.85
N ASN A 251 6.97 1.33 -9.75
CA ASN A 251 6.81 1.66 -11.18
C ASN A 251 5.63 2.59 -11.43
N ASP A 252 4.62 2.58 -10.56
CA ASP A 252 3.45 3.46 -10.64
C ASP A 252 3.69 4.84 -10.00
N ILE A 253 4.90 5.12 -9.50
CA ILE A 253 5.25 6.35 -8.80
C ILE A 253 6.49 6.98 -9.46
N ASP A 254 6.33 8.18 -9.98
CA ASP A 254 7.36 8.90 -10.74
C ASP A 254 8.21 9.83 -9.86
N GLU A 255 7.73 10.20 -8.67
CA GLU A 255 8.40 11.16 -7.78
C GLU A 255 9.50 10.53 -6.90
N VAL A 256 9.85 9.27 -7.14
CA VAL A 256 10.86 8.55 -6.35
C VAL A 256 12.25 8.83 -6.90
N ASN A 257 13.04 9.64 -6.19
CA ASN A 257 14.40 9.99 -6.66
C ASN A 257 15.50 9.07 -6.08
N ILE A 258 15.25 8.46 -4.92
CA ILE A 258 16.18 7.58 -4.21
C ILE A 258 15.42 6.43 -3.56
N ILE A 259 15.98 5.21 -3.60
CA ILE A 259 15.32 4.01 -3.11
C ILE A 259 16.30 3.10 -2.34
N THR A 260 15.79 2.41 -1.33
CA THR A 260 16.54 1.38 -0.59
C THR A 260 15.58 0.39 0.07
N ALA A 261 16.09 -0.79 0.42
CA ALA A 261 15.44 -1.74 1.33
C ALA A 261 16.32 -1.89 2.57
N PRO A 262 16.14 -1.06 3.62
CA PRO A 262 17.09 -0.99 4.73
C PRO A 262 17.27 -2.33 5.42
N GLY A 263 18.51 -2.81 5.48
CA GLY A 263 18.86 -4.06 6.18
C GLY A 263 18.52 -5.33 5.41
N ILE A 264 17.91 -5.22 4.22
CA ILE A 264 17.72 -6.35 3.31
C ILE A 264 18.96 -6.46 2.43
N THR A 265 19.80 -7.42 2.76
CA THR A 265 21.09 -7.65 2.10
C THR A 265 21.13 -8.92 1.27
N ASP A 266 19.96 -9.48 0.97
CA ASP A 266 19.84 -10.58 0.03
C ASP A 266 20.25 -10.09 -1.38
N PRO A 267 21.18 -10.78 -2.06
CA PRO A 267 21.67 -10.37 -3.37
C PRO A 267 20.56 -10.20 -4.42
N ASP A 268 19.55 -11.05 -4.43
CA ASP A 268 18.49 -11.01 -5.46
C ASP A 268 17.62 -9.76 -5.29
N VAL A 269 17.30 -9.41 -4.04
CA VAL A 269 16.56 -8.17 -3.73
C VAL A 269 17.37 -6.93 -4.09
N GLN A 270 18.67 -6.93 -3.78
CA GLN A 270 19.54 -5.79 -4.10
C GLN A 270 19.77 -5.66 -5.61
N LEU A 271 19.89 -6.76 -6.35
CA LEU A 271 19.96 -6.75 -7.81
C LEU A 271 18.67 -6.22 -8.44
N GLU A 272 17.50 -6.56 -7.88
CA GLU A 272 16.23 -5.99 -8.32
C GLU A 272 16.17 -4.48 -8.07
N LEU A 273 16.61 -4.00 -6.90
CA LEU A 273 16.70 -2.55 -6.62
C LEU A 273 17.59 -1.83 -7.63
N VAL A 274 18.73 -2.41 -7.98
CA VAL A 274 19.65 -1.87 -8.99
C VAL A 274 18.98 -1.85 -10.36
N SER A 275 18.41 -2.98 -10.79
CA SER A 275 17.76 -3.14 -12.09
C SER A 275 16.57 -2.19 -12.25
N HIS A 276 15.78 -2.01 -11.19
CA HIS A 276 14.68 -1.03 -11.13
C HIS A 276 15.17 0.40 -11.41
N CYS A 277 16.29 0.79 -10.79
CA CYS A 277 16.88 2.11 -11.02
C CYS A 277 17.47 2.26 -12.43
N GLU A 278 18.10 1.22 -12.97
CA GLU A 278 18.67 1.24 -14.33
C GLU A 278 17.60 1.31 -15.43
N ASN A 279 16.46 0.64 -15.20
CA ASN A 279 15.33 0.66 -16.13
C ASN A 279 14.60 2.00 -16.10
N ARG A 280 14.34 2.55 -14.91
CA ARG A 280 13.61 3.81 -14.77
C ARG A 280 14.47 5.05 -15.05
N LYS A 281 15.78 5.00 -14.77
CA LYS A 281 16.81 6.05 -14.97
C LYS A 281 16.59 7.37 -14.23
N ASP A 282 15.46 7.54 -13.55
CA ASP A 282 15.05 8.70 -12.77
C ASP A 282 15.41 8.61 -11.27
N ARG A 283 15.96 7.46 -10.84
CA ARG A 283 16.14 7.12 -9.42
C ARG A 283 17.47 6.44 -9.12
N PHE A 284 17.89 6.50 -7.87
CA PHE A 284 19.20 5.98 -7.44
C PHE A 284 19.09 5.04 -6.23
N ALA A 285 19.68 3.85 -6.32
CA ALA A 285 19.66 2.84 -5.27
C ALA A 285 20.77 3.07 -4.22
N VAL A 286 20.41 2.88 -2.95
CA VAL A 286 21.37 2.83 -1.83
C VAL A 286 21.33 1.42 -1.25
N LEU A 287 22.48 0.75 -1.23
CA LEU A 287 22.62 -0.65 -0.81
C LEU A 287 23.39 -0.76 0.50
N ASP A 288 23.09 -1.81 1.25
CA ASP A 288 23.77 -2.16 2.50
C ASP A 288 24.65 -3.40 2.31
N VAL A 289 25.85 -3.37 2.88
CA VAL A 289 26.64 -4.59 3.10
C VAL A 289 26.06 -5.37 4.29
N PRO A 290 25.99 -6.71 4.27
CA PRO A 290 25.51 -7.52 5.39
C PRO A 290 26.16 -7.17 6.74
N GLU A 291 25.36 -7.17 7.82
CA GLU A 291 25.80 -6.73 9.16
C GLU A 291 27.03 -7.50 9.67
N ASN A 292 27.10 -8.79 9.40
CA ASN A 292 28.12 -9.71 9.92
C ASN A 292 29.40 -9.76 9.08
N TYR A 293 29.51 -8.94 8.02
CA TYR A 293 30.68 -8.95 7.13
C TYR A 293 31.79 -8.08 7.71
N GLN A 294 32.64 -8.69 8.55
CA GLN A 294 33.79 -8.01 9.14
C GLN A 294 35.02 -8.00 8.22
N SER A 295 35.26 -9.07 7.47
CA SER A 295 36.48 -9.20 6.66
C SER A 295 36.36 -8.44 5.35
N ILE A 296 37.44 -7.77 4.96
CA ILE A 296 37.51 -6.99 3.71
C ILE A 296 37.14 -7.84 2.49
N SER A 297 37.61 -9.09 2.44
CA SER A 297 37.30 -10.00 1.33
C SER A 297 35.80 -10.32 1.22
N LYS A 298 35.08 -10.47 2.34
CA LYS A 298 33.61 -10.68 2.29
C LYS A 298 32.88 -9.44 1.80
N VAL A 299 33.30 -8.26 2.27
CA VAL A 299 32.74 -6.97 1.82
C VAL A 299 32.97 -6.76 0.32
N GLN A 300 34.19 -7.06 -0.17
CA GLN A 300 34.52 -7.01 -1.60
C GLN A 300 33.71 -8.02 -2.40
N GLY A 301 33.60 -9.26 -1.92
CA GLY A 301 32.79 -10.30 -2.57
C GLY A 301 31.33 -9.90 -2.72
N HIS A 302 30.73 -9.30 -1.69
CA HIS A 302 29.37 -8.76 -1.78
C HIS A 302 29.25 -7.61 -2.77
N ARG A 303 30.21 -6.66 -2.74
CA ARG A 303 30.24 -5.55 -3.68
C ARG A 303 30.36 -6.02 -5.13
N ASP A 304 31.15 -7.06 -5.37
CA ASP A 304 31.49 -7.52 -6.72
C ASP A 304 30.28 -8.15 -7.45
N ILE A 305 29.17 -8.38 -6.75
CA ILE A 305 27.86 -8.78 -7.31
C ILE A 305 27.25 -7.67 -8.18
N PHE A 306 27.55 -6.40 -7.90
CA PHE A 306 26.90 -5.25 -8.52
C PHE A 306 27.85 -4.47 -9.43
N ASP A 307 27.44 -4.17 -10.66
CA ASP A 307 28.11 -3.19 -11.53
C ASP A 307 27.09 -2.25 -12.14
N SER A 308 26.84 -1.15 -11.44
CA SER A 308 25.91 -0.13 -11.88
C SER A 308 26.33 1.25 -11.43
N SER A 309 26.08 2.21 -12.31
CA SER A 309 26.22 3.61 -11.98
C SER A 309 25.03 4.18 -11.22
N TYR A 310 23.89 3.50 -11.19
CA TYR A 310 22.66 3.93 -10.52
C TYR A 310 22.56 3.45 -9.06
N ALA A 311 23.65 2.91 -8.51
CA ALA A 311 23.69 2.42 -7.15
C ALA A 311 24.97 2.78 -6.41
N ALA A 312 24.86 2.89 -5.09
CA ALA A 312 25.99 3.01 -4.18
C ALA A 312 25.81 2.08 -2.98
N ILE A 313 26.92 1.51 -2.50
CA ILE A 313 26.90 0.58 -1.38
C ILE A 313 27.63 1.15 -0.17
N TYR A 314 27.09 0.90 1.03
CA TYR A 314 27.57 1.46 2.29
C TYR A 314 27.90 0.40 3.34
N HIS A 315 28.94 0.67 4.11
CA HIS A 315 29.43 -0.17 5.19
C HIS A 315 30.16 0.71 6.22
N PRO A 316 30.22 0.38 7.52
CA PRO A 316 29.51 -0.68 8.24
C PRO A 316 28.15 -0.22 8.80
N TRP A 317 27.46 -1.15 9.46
CA TRP A 317 26.25 -0.88 10.23
C TRP A 317 26.54 0.03 11.43
N MET A 318 25.53 0.78 11.85
CA MET A 318 25.66 1.84 12.84
C MET A 318 24.94 1.46 14.14
N LYS A 319 25.48 1.88 15.27
CA LYS A 319 24.95 1.56 16.60
C LYS A 319 24.12 2.72 17.14
N ILE A 320 22.89 2.44 17.53
CA ILE A 320 21.99 3.39 18.19
C ILE A 320 21.52 2.84 19.54
N TYR A 321 20.96 3.72 20.37
CA TYR A 321 20.18 3.32 21.53
C TYR A 321 18.69 3.40 21.16
N ASP A 322 18.02 2.25 21.10
CA ASP A 322 16.58 2.20 20.86
C ASP A 322 15.85 2.54 22.16
N LEU A 323 15.01 3.58 22.13
CA LEU A 323 14.26 4.04 23.29
C LEU A 323 13.06 3.14 23.62
N LEU A 324 12.46 2.49 22.61
CA LEU A 324 11.33 1.59 22.76
C LEU A 324 11.80 0.27 23.37
N GLU A 325 12.87 -0.30 22.82
CA GLU A 325 13.44 -1.56 23.31
C GLU A 325 14.42 -1.37 24.47
N LYS A 326 14.78 -0.13 24.81
CA LYS A 326 15.74 0.26 25.85
C LYS A 326 17.11 -0.42 25.74
N LYS A 327 17.52 -0.82 24.54
CA LYS A 327 18.77 -1.55 24.28
C LYS A 327 19.56 -0.92 23.14
N LYS A 328 20.86 -1.21 23.10
CA LYS A 328 21.71 -0.78 21.98
C LYS A 328 21.56 -1.77 20.83
N ILE A 329 21.10 -1.29 19.68
CA ILE A 329 20.94 -2.10 18.46
C ILE A 329 21.85 -1.59 17.35
N PHE A 330 22.05 -2.42 16.34
CA PHE A 330 22.69 -2.03 15.09
C PHE A 330 21.63 -1.84 14.01
N ILE A 331 21.74 -0.74 13.27
CA ILE A 331 20.86 -0.40 12.17
C ILE A 331 21.65 -0.36 10.85
N PRO A 332 21.01 -0.70 9.73
CA PRO A 332 21.61 -0.59 8.42
C PRO A 332 21.95 0.87 8.06
N PRO A 333 23.03 1.11 7.29
CA PRO A 333 23.44 2.47 6.93
C PRO A 333 22.50 3.17 5.95
N SER A 334 21.92 2.45 4.98
CA SER A 334 21.16 2.99 3.84
C SER A 334 20.10 4.03 4.22
N GLY A 335 19.27 3.76 5.22
CA GLY A 335 18.23 4.70 5.66
C GLY A 335 18.80 6.04 6.14
N SER A 336 19.92 6.02 6.89
CA SER A 336 20.60 7.25 7.30
C SER A 336 21.28 7.96 6.13
N ILE A 337 21.83 7.20 5.18
CA ILE A 337 22.43 7.74 3.98
C ILE A 337 21.39 8.46 3.11
N MET A 338 20.18 7.90 2.94
CA MET A 338 19.10 8.59 2.25
C MET A 338 18.77 9.94 2.90
N GLY A 339 18.70 9.99 4.23
CA GLY A 339 18.52 11.25 4.95
C GLY A 339 19.67 12.25 4.71
N ILE A 340 20.91 11.75 4.62
CA ILE A 340 22.09 12.58 4.29
C ILE A 340 22.03 13.10 2.85
N TYR A 341 21.61 12.27 1.89
CA TYR A 341 21.41 12.70 0.50
C TYR A 341 20.39 13.84 0.45
N SER A 342 19.20 13.63 0.99
CA SER A 342 18.15 14.65 1.03
C SER A 342 18.60 15.95 1.69
N ARG A 343 19.34 15.86 2.80
CA ARG A 343 19.90 17.04 3.47
C ARG A 343 20.97 17.74 2.64
N SER A 344 21.89 16.99 2.04
CA SER A 344 22.96 17.54 1.19
C SER A 344 22.36 18.25 -0.03
N ASP A 345 21.37 17.64 -0.67
CA ASP A 345 20.73 18.21 -1.85
C ASP A 345 20.02 19.53 -1.53
N GLN A 346 19.27 19.59 -0.42
CA GLN A 346 18.56 20.81 -0.01
C GLN A 346 19.51 21.94 0.41
N THR A 347 20.64 21.62 1.05
CA THR A 347 21.53 22.64 1.62
C THR A 347 22.64 23.07 0.68
N ARG A 348 23.08 22.20 -0.24
CA ARG A 348 24.27 22.40 -1.08
C ARG A 348 24.04 22.05 -2.54
N GLY A 349 22.91 21.45 -2.90
CA GLY A 349 22.62 20.95 -4.24
C GLY A 349 23.16 19.54 -4.49
N VAL A 350 22.51 18.83 -5.42
CA VAL A 350 22.81 17.43 -5.78
C VAL A 350 24.23 17.23 -6.32
N HIS A 351 24.83 18.29 -6.85
CA HIS A 351 26.19 18.29 -7.37
C HIS A 351 27.26 18.15 -6.27
N LYS A 352 26.92 18.39 -5.00
CA LYS A 352 27.82 18.18 -3.86
C LYS A 352 27.88 16.70 -3.49
N ALA A 353 29.08 16.12 -3.53
CA ALA A 353 29.32 14.76 -3.02
C ALA A 353 28.82 14.61 -1.57
N PRO A 354 27.94 13.63 -1.27
CA PRO A 354 27.40 13.38 0.08
C PRO A 354 28.39 12.65 1.00
N ALA A 355 29.67 13.03 0.91
CA ALA A 355 30.77 12.56 1.75
C ALA A 355 31.25 13.67 2.69
N ASN A 356 32.00 13.26 3.72
CA ASN A 356 32.38 14.09 4.85
C ASN A 356 31.17 14.66 5.63
N GLU A 357 30.01 14.02 5.50
CA GLU A 357 28.77 14.39 6.18
C GLU A 357 28.69 13.74 7.55
N LYS A 358 28.25 14.50 8.56
CA LYS A 358 28.04 13.96 9.91
C LYS A 358 26.80 13.07 9.91
N VAL A 359 26.94 11.87 10.45
CA VAL A 359 25.80 11.00 10.74
C VAL A 359 25.23 11.39 12.11
N GLN A 360 23.95 11.76 12.15
CA GLN A 360 23.29 12.25 13.37
C GLN A 360 22.72 11.08 14.17
N ASN A 361 22.60 11.26 15.49
CA ASN A 361 21.95 10.30 16.41
C ASN A 361 22.53 8.87 16.41
N ILE A 362 23.79 8.71 16.00
CA ILE A 362 24.53 7.44 16.07
C ILE A 362 25.51 7.49 17.25
N THR A 363 25.60 6.38 17.99
CA THR A 363 26.48 6.24 19.15
C THR A 363 27.84 5.62 18.80
N ASP A 364 27.88 4.64 17.91
CA ASP A 364 29.12 3.99 17.46
C ASP A 364 28.90 3.26 16.12
N LEU A 365 29.92 2.57 15.62
CA LEU A 365 29.84 1.68 14.46
C LEU A 365 30.01 0.21 14.89
N LYS A 366 29.45 -0.72 14.11
CA LYS A 366 29.65 -2.16 14.32
C LYS A 366 31.12 -2.55 14.18
N TYR A 367 31.75 -2.07 13.11
CA TYR A 367 33.16 -2.29 12.82
C TYR A 367 33.85 -0.94 12.68
N LYS A 368 35.05 -0.79 13.27
CA LYS A 368 35.84 0.44 13.19
C LYS A 368 36.95 0.22 12.18
N LEU A 369 36.71 0.69 10.96
CA LEU A 369 37.65 0.49 9.86
C LEU A 369 38.73 1.59 9.86
N ASN A 370 39.97 1.15 9.70
CA ASN A 370 41.14 2.00 9.62
C ASN A 370 41.40 2.50 8.18
N THR A 371 42.47 3.27 7.99
CA THR A 371 42.80 3.86 6.68
C THR A 371 43.29 2.82 5.67
N GLY A 372 44.07 1.82 6.09
CA GLY A 372 44.52 0.76 5.17
C GLY A 372 43.35 -0.08 4.65
N GLU A 373 42.36 -0.37 5.49
CA GLU A 373 41.13 -1.05 5.07
C GLU A 373 40.30 -0.19 4.09
N GLN A 374 40.25 1.11 4.33
CA GLN A 374 39.62 2.05 3.40
C GLN A 374 40.34 2.06 2.04
N ASP A 375 41.66 2.04 2.01
CA ASP A 375 42.45 2.08 0.77
C ASP A 375 42.20 0.85 -0.11
N LEU A 376 41.74 -0.26 0.48
CA LEU A 376 41.33 -1.48 -0.24
C LEU A 376 39.87 -1.46 -0.70
N LEU A 377 38.97 -0.87 0.08
CA LEU A 377 37.53 -0.87 -0.17
C LEU A 377 37.07 0.29 -1.07
N ASN A 378 37.69 1.46 -0.91
CA ASN A 378 37.29 2.65 -1.65
C ASN A 378 37.51 2.51 -3.17
N PRO A 379 38.63 1.95 -3.71
CA PRO A 379 38.79 1.68 -5.15
C PRO A 379 37.70 0.82 -5.75
N LYS A 380 37.13 -0.07 -4.95
CA LYS A 380 35.98 -0.89 -5.32
C LYS A 380 34.65 -0.13 -5.23
N GLY A 381 34.59 1.09 -4.71
CA GLY A 381 33.33 1.85 -4.62
C GLY A 381 32.48 1.49 -3.39
N VAL A 382 33.08 0.88 -2.37
CA VAL A 382 32.43 0.69 -1.07
C VAL A 382 32.58 1.97 -0.25
N ASN A 383 31.47 2.61 0.10
CA ASN A 383 31.48 3.86 0.83
C ASN A 383 31.49 3.61 2.33
N LEU A 384 32.59 3.98 2.98
CA LEU A 384 32.76 3.75 4.41
C LEU A 384 32.11 4.81 5.27
N ILE A 385 31.54 4.40 6.40
CA ILE A 385 31.23 5.27 7.54
C ILE A 385 32.37 5.11 8.54
N ARG A 386 32.98 6.21 8.98
CA ARG A 386 34.17 6.20 9.85
C ARG A 386 34.01 7.11 11.06
N VAL A 387 34.68 6.73 12.15
CA VAL A 387 34.79 7.55 13.36
C VAL A 387 36.05 8.40 13.25
N PHE A 388 35.90 9.72 13.37
CA PHE A 388 37.01 10.66 13.43
C PHE A 388 37.07 11.33 14.80
N PRO A 389 38.18 11.20 15.55
CA PRO A 389 38.37 11.91 16.81
C PRO A 389 38.11 13.43 16.65
N GLY A 390 37.29 14.00 17.54
CA GLY A 390 36.91 15.43 17.51
C GLY A 390 35.92 15.83 16.40
N ARG A 391 35.67 14.99 15.39
CA ARG A 391 34.78 15.30 14.25
C ARG A 391 33.53 14.43 14.18
N GLY A 392 33.46 13.40 15.02
CA GLY A 392 32.34 12.47 15.13
C GLY A 392 32.34 11.38 14.04
N ILE A 393 31.19 10.72 13.90
CA ILE A 393 30.96 9.68 12.89
C ILE A 393 30.55 10.35 11.57
N ARG A 394 31.24 10.00 10.48
CA ARG A 394 31.05 10.62 9.17
C ARG A 394 30.99 9.60 8.04
N VAL A 395 30.19 9.93 7.03
CA VAL A 395 30.25 9.27 5.73
C VAL A 395 31.55 9.66 5.05
N TRP A 396 32.27 8.69 4.53
CA TRP A 396 33.65 8.83 4.06
C TRP A 396 33.90 8.10 2.73
N GLY A 397 32.93 8.25 1.83
CA GLY A 397 32.98 7.78 0.44
C GLY A 397 31.80 8.37 -0.34
N ALA A 398 31.99 8.59 -1.63
CA ALA A 398 30.94 9.04 -2.55
C ALA A 398 31.07 8.40 -3.94
N ARG A 399 31.43 7.11 -3.98
CA ARG A 399 31.58 6.33 -5.21
C ARG A 399 30.36 5.46 -5.48
N THR A 400 30.02 5.31 -6.75
CA THR A 400 29.02 4.34 -7.20
C THR A 400 29.63 2.93 -7.21
N VAL A 401 28.82 1.92 -7.47
CA VAL A 401 29.30 0.55 -7.71
C VAL A 401 29.71 0.32 -9.17
N SER A 402 29.83 1.37 -9.99
CA SER A 402 30.18 1.25 -11.41
C SER A 402 31.67 0.98 -11.63
N SER A 403 31.97 0.11 -12.58
CA SER A 403 33.30 -0.06 -13.17
C SER A 403 33.67 1.06 -14.14
N ASN A 404 32.69 1.81 -14.67
CA ASN A 404 32.91 2.91 -15.59
C ASN A 404 33.41 4.17 -14.86
N THR A 405 34.63 4.58 -15.18
CA THR A 405 35.30 5.73 -14.54
C THR A 405 34.60 7.07 -14.77
N LEU A 406 33.81 7.21 -15.84
CA LEU A 406 32.99 8.40 -16.08
C LEU A 406 31.91 8.57 -15.01
N TRP A 407 31.38 7.45 -14.51
CA TRP A 407 30.26 7.39 -13.57
C TRP A 407 30.69 6.99 -12.16
N LYS A 408 31.97 7.19 -11.87
CA LYS A 408 32.60 6.83 -10.60
C LYS A 408 31.94 7.46 -9.38
N TYR A 409 31.44 8.70 -9.49
CA TYR A 409 30.97 9.48 -8.34
C TYR A 409 29.45 9.60 -8.27
N ILE A 410 28.92 9.49 -7.05
CA ILE A 410 27.49 9.54 -6.74
C ILE A 410 26.89 10.90 -7.14
N ASN A 411 27.54 12.01 -6.78
CA ASN A 411 27.03 13.35 -7.11
C ASN A 411 27.02 13.60 -8.63
N VAL A 412 27.94 13.00 -9.38
CA VAL A 412 27.93 13.12 -10.84
C VAL A 412 26.73 12.39 -11.42
N ARG A 413 26.52 11.11 -11.08
CA ARG A 413 25.35 10.37 -11.56
C ARG A 413 24.04 11.06 -11.16
N ARG A 414 23.90 11.44 -9.89
CA ARG A 414 22.66 12.07 -9.38
C ARG A 414 22.42 13.45 -10.00
N LEU A 415 23.46 14.19 -10.36
CA LEU A 415 23.32 15.45 -11.10
C LEU A 415 22.78 15.22 -12.52
N PHE A 416 23.24 14.18 -13.22
CA PHE A 416 22.67 13.82 -14.52
C PHE A 416 21.20 13.43 -14.42
N ILE A 417 20.83 12.57 -13.46
CA ILE A 417 19.43 12.21 -13.19
C ILE A 417 18.58 13.46 -12.95
N TYR A 418 19.04 14.38 -12.09
CA TYR A 418 18.34 15.62 -11.80
C TYR A 418 18.12 16.50 -13.06
N ILE A 419 19.15 16.61 -13.91
CA ILE A 419 19.08 17.41 -15.14
C ILE A 419 18.14 16.77 -16.16
N GLU A 420 18.25 15.46 -16.38
CA GLU A 420 17.42 14.68 -17.31
C GLU A 420 15.93 14.81 -16.93
N GLU A 421 15.60 14.54 -15.65
CA GLU A 421 14.23 14.67 -15.12
C GLU A 421 13.67 16.09 -15.21
N SER A 422 14.50 17.09 -14.88
CA SER A 422 14.07 18.50 -14.91
C SER A 422 13.79 18.97 -16.33
N ILE A 423 14.60 18.52 -17.29
CA ILE A 423 14.40 18.84 -18.71
C ILE A 423 13.15 18.14 -19.22
N GLU A 424 12.99 16.84 -18.98
CA GLU A 424 11.81 16.08 -19.39
C GLU A 424 10.52 16.73 -18.88
N LYS A 425 10.43 17.05 -17.59
CA LYS A 425 9.27 17.70 -16.99
C LYS A 425 9.07 19.13 -17.52
N GLY A 426 10.16 19.88 -17.71
CA GLY A 426 10.14 21.25 -18.21
C GLY A 426 9.78 21.38 -19.70
N THR A 427 9.94 20.31 -20.49
CA THR A 427 9.69 20.32 -21.94
C THR A 427 8.49 19.48 -22.37
N GLN A 428 7.61 19.05 -21.46
CA GLN A 428 6.39 18.29 -21.81
C GLN A 428 5.49 19.01 -22.83
N TRP A 429 5.49 20.34 -22.83
CA TRP A 429 4.72 21.15 -23.78
C TRP A 429 5.16 21.00 -25.25
N VAL A 430 6.32 20.39 -25.51
CA VAL A 430 6.84 20.17 -26.87
C VAL A 430 6.07 19.07 -27.60
N VAL A 431 5.47 18.14 -26.86
CA VAL A 431 4.76 16.99 -27.42
C VAL A 431 3.52 17.48 -28.18
N PHE A 432 3.36 17.02 -29.43
CA PHE A 432 2.28 17.40 -30.36
C PHE A 432 2.31 18.85 -30.88
N GLU A 433 3.39 19.60 -30.66
CA GLU A 433 3.59 20.90 -31.32
C GLU A 433 4.07 20.72 -32.78
N PRO A 434 3.85 21.71 -33.66
CA PRO A 434 4.39 21.69 -35.02
C PRO A 434 5.92 21.57 -35.02
N ASN A 435 6.46 20.51 -35.64
CA ASN A 435 7.90 20.23 -35.68
C ASN A 435 8.64 21.15 -36.67
N ASP A 436 8.82 22.42 -36.30
CA ASP A 436 9.45 23.47 -37.11
C ASP A 436 10.64 24.16 -36.41
N GLU A 437 11.35 25.03 -37.13
CA GLU A 437 12.51 25.74 -36.59
C GLU A 437 12.17 26.64 -35.40
N LYS A 438 10.93 27.13 -35.30
CA LYS A 438 10.48 27.97 -34.17
C LYS A 438 10.37 27.12 -32.90
N LEU A 439 9.79 25.92 -33.01
CA LEU A 439 9.75 24.95 -31.91
C LEU A 439 11.17 24.63 -31.45
N TRP A 440 12.06 24.28 -32.38
CA TRP A 440 13.45 23.93 -32.04
C TRP A 440 14.17 25.07 -31.32
N ALA A 441 14.02 26.30 -31.81
CA ALA A 441 14.60 27.48 -31.16
C ALA A 441 14.07 27.68 -29.74
N ARG A 442 12.77 27.47 -29.52
CA ARG A 442 12.14 27.56 -28.19
C ARG A 442 12.63 26.46 -27.24
N VAL A 443 12.79 25.23 -27.74
CA VAL A 443 13.39 24.12 -26.98
C VAL A 443 14.81 24.45 -26.56
N ARG A 444 15.67 24.85 -27.51
CA ARG A 444 17.06 25.26 -27.21
C ARG A 444 17.09 26.36 -26.15
N ALA A 445 16.32 27.44 -26.33
CA ALA A 445 16.30 28.56 -25.40
C ALA A 445 15.88 28.15 -23.98
N THR A 446 14.85 27.29 -23.85
CA THR A 446 14.34 26.80 -22.56
C THR A 446 15.41 25.99 -21.83
N ILE A 447 16.04 25.03 -22.51
CA ILE A 447 17.06 24.16 -21.92
C ILE A 447 18.32 24.97 -21.59
N THR A 448 18.76 25.87 -22.47
CA THR A 448 19.89 26.76 -22.21
C THR A 448 19.66 27.64 -20.98
N GLN A 449 18.44 28.19 -20.80
CA GLN A 449 18.12 28.99 -19.62
C GLN A 449 18.21 28.17 -18.33
N PHE A 450 17.69 26.94 -18.33
CA PHE A 450 17.78 26.03 -17.19
C PHE A 450 19.24 25.70 -16.84
N LEU A 451 20.03 25.22 -17.83
CA LEU A 451 21.43 24.85 -17.62
C LEU A 451 22.30 26.03 -17.21
N THR A 452 21.96 27.26 -17.64
CA THR A 452 22.62 28.48 -17.16
C THR A 452 22.39 28.69 -15.66
N GLY A 453 21.18 28.39 -15.15
CA GLY A 453 20.90 28.40 -13.71
C GLY A 453 21.75 27.36 -12.97
N VAL A 454 21.75 26.12 -13.45
CA VAL A 454 22.54 25.02 -12.89
C VAL A 454 24.04 25.34 -12.87
N TRP A 455 24.57 25.98 -13.91
CA TRP A 455 25.96 26.47 -13.95
C TRP A 455 26.22 27.58 -12.93
N ARG A 456 25.33 28.58 -12.81
CA ARG A 456 25.45 29.67 -11.83
C ARG A 456 25.41 29.18 -10.39
N ASP A 457 24.69 28.09 -10.13
CA ASP A 457 24.66 27.41 -8.84
C ASP A 457 25.93 26.61 -8.53
N GLY A 458 26.89 26.57 -9.46
CA GLY A 458 28.19 25.92 -9.30
C GLY A 458 28.18 24.41 -9.54
N ALA A 459 27.13 23.87 -10.15
CA ALA A 459 27.04 22.44 -10.44
C ALA A 459 27.85 22.02 -11.68
N LEU A 460 28.09 22.95 -12.62
CA LEU A 460 28.85 22.73 -13.85
C LEU A 460 30.19 23.48 -13.82
N MET A 461 31.21 22.87 -14.39
CA MET A 461 32.57 23.42 -14.50
C MET A 461 32.66 24.42 -15.65
N GLY A 462 33.48 25.46 -15.51
CA GLY A 462 33.76 26.41 -16.59
C GLY A 462 33.63 27.85 -16.13
N THR A 463 34.47 28.72 -16.68
CA THR A 463 34.41 30.16 -16.42
C THR A 463 33.36 30.85 -17.28
N LYS A 464 32.94 30.19 -18.36
CA LYS A 464 31.87 30.61 -19.27
C LYS A 464 30.87 29.48 -19.48
N ALA A 465 29.63 29.82 -19.82
CA ALA A 465 28.56 28.84 -20.02
C ALA A 465 28.89 27.85 -21.15
N GLU A 466 29.57 28.29 -22.21
CA GLU A 466 29.94 27.48 -23.37
C GLU A 466 31.03 26.43 -23.06
N GLU A 467 31.80 26.64 -21.98
CA GLU A 467 32.75 25.65 -21.45
C GLU A 467 32.04 24.60 -20.58
N ALA A 468 30.88 24.98 -20.02
CA ALA A 468 30.13 24.20 -19.05
C ALA A 468 29.09 23.27 -19.69
N PHE A 469 28.41 23.74 -20.74
CA PHE A 469 27.42 22.95 -21.45
C PHE A 469 27.20 23.44 -22.89
N TYR A 470 26.58 22.59 -23.70
CA TYR A 470 26.02 22.96 -25.00
C TYR A 470 24.63 22.37 -25.17
N VAL A 471 23.80 23.02 -26.00
CA VAL A 471 22.48 22.55 -26.39
C VAL A 471 22.35 22.72 -27.91
N LYS A 472 22.16 21.63 -28.63
CA LYS A 472 21.92 21.61 -30.08
C LYS A 472 20.58 20.96 -30.35
N CYS A 473 19.75 21.62 -31.14
CA CYS A 473 18.48 21.08 -31.61
C CYS A 473 18.15 21.84 -32.88
N ASP A 474 18.66 21.38 -34.02
CA ASP A 474 18.53 22.03 -35.31
C ASP A 474 18.80 21.00 -36.42
N ARG A 475 18.95 21.44 -37.67
CA ARG A 475 19.25 20.55 -38.81
C ARG A 475 20.56 19.78 -38.67
N THR A 476 21.46 20.13 -37.74
CA THR A 476 22.68 19.37 -37.49
C THR A 476 22.46 18.13 -36.64
N THR A 477 21.37 18.07 -35.88
CA THR A 477 20.99 16.93 -35.02
C THR A 477 19.87 16.08 -35.61
N MET A 478 19.24 16.51 -36.71
CA MET A 478 18.07 15.84 -37.32
C MET A 478 18.19 15.77 -38.83
N THR A 479 17.85 14.61 -39.39
CA THR A 479 17.66 14.41 -40.83
C THR A 479 16.23 14.78 -41.27
N GLN A 480 15.96 14.85 -42.58
CA GLN A 480 14.58 15.05 -43.05
C GLN A 480 13.68 13.86 -42.69
N ASP A 481 14.22 12.64 -42.70
CA ASP A 481 13.49 11.44 -42.27
C ASP A 481 13.08 11.50 -40.80
N ASP A 482 13.94 12.03 -39.92
CA ASP A 482 13.58 12.24 -38.51
C ASP A 482 12.37 13.16 -38.38
N ILE A 483 12.35 14.26 -39.13
CA ILE A 483 11.27 15.25 -39.09
C ILE A 483 9.97 14.67 -39.66
N ASP A 484 10.06 13.96 -40.78
CA ASP A 484 8.91 13.33 -41.44
C ASP A 484 8.28 12.24 -40.55
N ASN A 485 9.09 11.59 -39.70
CA ASN A 485 8.64 10.65 -38.67
C ASN A 485 8.29 11.30 -37.33
N GLY A 486 8.24 12.63 -37.25
CA GLY A 486 7.84 13.38 -36.05
C GLY A 486 8.86 13.35 -34.90
N ARG A 487 10.13 13.03 -35.18
CA ARG A 487 11.21 13.03 -34.19
C ARG A 487 11.84 14.41 -34.07
N LEU A 488 12.03 14.86 -32.83
CA LEU A 488 12.82 16.03 -32.50
C LEU A 488 14.01 15.57 -31.66
N ILE A 489 15.23 15.75 -32.17
CA ILE A 489 16.46 15.30 -31.52
C ILE A 489 17.20 16.53 -30.99
N CYS A 490 17.32 16.60 -29.66
CA CYS A 490 18.09 17.62 -28.95
C CYS A 490 19.33 16.96 -28.31
N GLU A 491 20.52 17.36 -28.73
CA GLU A 491 21.78 16.93 -28.13
C GLU A 491 22.22 17.92 -27.04
N ILE A 492 22.50 17.38 -25.86
CA ILE A 492 22.90 18.16 -24.69
C ILE A 492 24.18 17.57 -24.13
N GLY A 493 25.20 18.41 -23.98
CA GLY A 493 26.43 18.03 -23.28
C GLY A 493 26.63 18.91 -22.07
N ILE A 494 27.05 18.32 -20.95
CA ILE A 494 27.34 19.03 -19.69
C ILE A 494 28.69 18.59 -19.11
N SER A 495 29.34 19.50 -18.39
CA SER A 495 30.60 19.29 -17.70
C SER A 495 30.40 19.39 -16.18
N PRO A 496 30.18 18.28 -15.46
CA PRO A 496 29.87 18.32 -14.02
C PRO A 496 31.11 18.61 -13.17
N VAL A 497 30.92 19.28 -12.03
CA VAL A 497 31.98 19.42 -11.02
C VAL A 497 32.28 18.06 -10.38
N LYS A 498 33.56 17.67 -10.39
CA LYS A 498 34.05 16.43 -9.76
C LYS A 498 34.59 16.73 -8.34
N PRO A 499 34.38 15.82 -7.36
CA PRO A 499 34.86 16.05 -6.01
C PRO A 499 36.39 15.94 -5.90
N ALA A 500 36.99 16.77 -5.05
CA ALA A 500 38.38 16.65 -4.64
C ALA A 500 38.52 15.51 -3.60
N GLU A 501 38.69 14.28 -4.08
CA GLU A 501 38.79 13.09 -3.22
C GLU A 501 40.18 12.94 -2.58
N PHE A 502 41.24 13.30 -3.30
CA PHE A 502 42.62 13.25 -2.81
C PHE A 502 43.21 14.66 -2.80
N VAL A 503 43.78 15.05 -1.67
CA VAL A 503 44.54 16.30 -1.51
C VAL A 503 45.98 15.92 -1.23
N ILE A 504 46.86 16.16 -2.20
CA ILE A 504 48.28 15.82 -2.10
C ILE A 504 49.05 17.12 -1.84
N PHE A 505 49.57 17.28 -0.63
CA PHE A 505 50.54 18.34 -0.32
C PHE A 505 51.95 17.82 -0.59
N ARG A 506 52.63 18.38 -1.59
CA ARG A 506 54.05 18.11 -1.84
C ARG A 506 54.86 19.15 -1.09
N ILE A 507 55.56 18.73 -0.05
CA ILE A 507 56.44 19.59 0.75
C ILE A 507 57.86 19.22 0.39
N THR A 508 58.60 20.17 -0.17
CA THR A 508 60.02 20.01 -0.52
C THR A 508 60.86 20.91 0.38
N GLN A 509 62.09 20.47 0.67
CA GLN A 509 63.07 21.33 1.32
C GLN A 509 63.58 22.34 0.30
N TRP A 510 63.13 23.59 0.41
CA TRP A 510 63.60 24.68 -0.43
C TRP A 510 64.89 25.26 0.15
N THR A 511 66.00 25.13 -0.57
CA THR A 511 67.32 25.64 -0.19
C THR A 511 67.56 27.12 -0.55
N GLY A 512 66.56 27.80 -1.12
CA GLY A 512 66.64 29.20 -1.54
C GLY A 512 67.38 29.36 -2.87
N GLY A 513 66.67 29.81 -3.92
CA GLY A 513 67.21 29.99 -5.27
C GLY A 513 66.30 29.39 -6.34
N SER A 514 66.31 30.01 -7.52
CA SER A 514 65.44 29.72 -8.66
C SER A 514 65.91 28.48 -9.43
N GLU A 515 65.79 27.29 -8.86
CA GLU A 515 65.72 26.06 -9.66
C GLU A 515 65.17 24.92 -8.82
N VAL A 516 64.07 24.34 -9.28
CA VAL A 516 63.47 23.11 -8.76
C VAL A 516 63.87 22.01 -9.72
N THR A 517 64.53 20.95 -9.23
CA THR A 517 64.67 19.69 -9.96
C THR A 517 63.89 18.59 -9.24
N GLU A 518 63.37 17.67 -10.06
CA GLU A 518 62.15 16.84 -9.97
C GLU A 518 61.93 15.99 -8.71
#